data_AF-A0A0G1KCV3-F1
#
_entry.id   AF-A0A0G1KCV3-F1
#
_cell.length_a   1.000
_cell.length_b   1.000
_cell.length_c   1.000
_cell.angle_alpha   90.00
_cell.angle_beta   90.00
_cell.angle_gamma   90.00
#
_symmetry.space_group_name_H-M   'P 1'
#
loop_
_entity.id
_entity.type
_entity.pdbx_description
1 polymer ?
#
loop_
_entity_poly.entity_id
_entity_poly.type
_entity_poly.pdbx_seq_one_letter_code
_entity_poly.pdbx_strand_id
1 'polypeptide(L)'
;PIFIFHDLLNDDKAEVSELKERYVKGTVGDVEVKERLFAAHKRTFKDARERRNTLKADEEMTRRILRKGAEEAANVANQTLREVYETIGIINSLNKK
;
A
#
# COMPACT_ATOMS: atom_id res chain seq x y z
N PRO A 1 -18.74 -3.50 13.99
CA PRO A 1 -17.58 -3.30 13.08
C PRO A 1 -16.23 -3.03 13.78
N ILE A 2 -16.20 -2.38 14.95
CA ILE A 2 -14.96 -1.99 15.66
C ILE A 2 -13.96 -3.14 15.82
N PHE A 3 -14.41 -4.32 16.26
CA PHE A 3 -13.51 -5.46 16.45
C PHE A 3 -12.93 -6.02 15.15
N ILE A 4 -13.61 -5.87 14.01
CA ILE A 4 -13.05 -6.23 12.69
C ILE A 4 -11.79 -5.41 12.42
N PHE A 5 -11.82 -4.10 12.73
CA PHE A 5 -10.65 -3.25 12.57
C PHE A 5 -9.54 -3.58 13.57
N HIS A 6 -9.86 -3.93 14.81
CA HIS A 6 -8.87 -4.44 15.75
C HIS A 6 -8.20 -5.71 15.24
N ASP A 7 -8.98 -6.66 14.72
CA ASP A 7 -8.44 -7.92 14.18
C ASP A 7 -7.49 -7.68 13.01
N LEU A 8 -7.79 -6.69 12.16
CA LEU A 8 -6.96 -6.31 11.00
C LEU A 8 -5.71 -5.50 11.37
N LEU A 9 -5.83 -4.56 12.31
CA LEU A 9 -4.83 -3.50 12.49
C LEU A 9 -4.10 -3.53 13.83
N ASN A 10 -4.66 -4.17 14.85
CA ASN A 10 -3.98 -4.33 16.14
C ASN A 10 -3.07 -5.56 16.08
N ASP A 11 -1.77 -5.32 16.23
CA ASP A 11 -0.73 -6.35 16.31
C ASP A 11 -0.75 -7.08 17.65
N ASP A 12 -1.23 -6.44 18.73
CA ASP A 12 -1.44 -7.09 20.03
C ASP A 12 -2.75 -7.88 20.04
N LYS A 13 -2.66 -9.18 19.71
CA LYS A 13 -3.81 -10.09 19.70
C LYS A 13 -4.30 -10.44 21.11
N ALA A 14 -3.45 -10.38 22.13
CA ALA A 14 -3.87 -10.64 23.50
C ALA A 14 -4.77 -9.51 24.01
N GLU A 15 -4.39 -8.26 23.75
CA GLU A 15 -5.21 -7.08 24.05
C GLU A 15 -6.58 -7.16 23.35
N VAL A 16 -6.62 -7.56 22.06
CA VAL A 16 -7.89 -7.69 21.33
C VAL A 16 -8.80 -8.76 21.95
N SER A 17 -8.26 -9.91 22.34
CA SER A 17 -9.03 -10.96 23.01
C SER A 17 -9.57 -10.49 24.37
N GLU A 18 -8.74 -9.82 25.18
CA GLU A 18 -9.16 -9.24 26.46
C GLU A 18 -10.29 -8.21 26.26
N LEU A 19 -10.14 -7.30 25.30
CA LEU A 19 -11.16 -6.30 24.99
C LEU A 19 -12.46 -6.94 24.53
N LYS A 20 -12.42 -8.01 23.70
CA LYS A 20 -13.61 -8.76 23.28
C LYS A 20 -14.32 -9.40 24.47
N GLU A 21 -13.58 -10.03 25.38
CA GLU A 21 -14.15 -10.62 26.59
C GLU A 21 -14.82 -9.58 27.48
N ARG A 22 -14.12 -8.48 27.75
CA ARG A 22 -14.66 -7.37 28.57
C ARG A 22 -15.88 -6.75 27.93
N TYR A 23 -15.91 -6.65 26.60
CA TYR A 23 -17.02 -6.09 25.83
C TYR A 23 -18.29 -6.93 25.95
N VAL A 24 -18.17 -8.25 25.80
CA VAL A 24 -19.30 -9.18 26.01
C VAL A 24 -19.82 -9.13 27.44
N LYS A 25 -18.92 -8.98 28.43
CA LYS A 25 -19.27 -8.83 29.84
C LYS A 25 -19.86 -7.47 30.19
N GLY A 26 -19.86 -6.49 29.27
CA GLY A 26 -20.33 -5.11 29.54
C GLY A 26 -19.41 -4.33 30.49
N THR A 27 -18.15 -4.73 30.61
CA THR A 27 -17.16 -4.17 31.56
C THR A 27 -16.14 -3.22 30.92
N VAL A 28 -16.35 -2.89 29.65
CA VAL A 28 -15.55 -1.92 28.89
C VAL A 28 -16.48 -1.07 28.03
N GLY A 29 -16.22 0.24 27.97
CA GLY A 29 -16.97 1.17 27.16
C GLY A 29 -16.38 1.35 25.75
N ASP A 30 -17.21 1.80 24.82
CA ASP A 30 -16.82 2.07 23.43
C ASP A 30 -15.67 3.09 23.28
N VAL A 31 -15.55 4.02 24.24
CA VAL A 31 -14.46 5.02 24.25
C VAL A 31 -13.11 4.34 24.38
N GLU A 32 -12.95 3.47 25.38
CA GLU A 32 -11.70 2.75 25.63
C GLU A 32 -11.32 1.87 24.41
N VAL A 33 -12.28 1.12 23.87
CA VAL A 33 -12.04 0.26 22.70
C VAL A 33 -11.56 1.10 21.50
N LYS A 34 -12.19 2.26 21.24
CA LYS A 34 -11.79 3.14 20.15
C LYS A 34 -10.41 3.78 20.37
N GLU A 35 -10.06 4.12 21.60
CA GLU A 35 -8.73 4.65 21.92
C GLU A 35 -7.63 3.63 21.65
N ARG A 36 -7.85 2.37 22.05
CA ARG A 36 -6.93 1.26 21.74
C ARG A 36 -6.82 1.04 20.23
N LEU A 37 -7.96 1.06 19.53
CA LEU A 37 -7.97 0.95 18.07
C LEU A 37 -7.20 2.08 17.38
N PHE A 38 -7.35 3.30 17.89
CA PHE A 38 -6.68 4.47 17.35
C PHE A 38 -5.16 4.40 17.55
N ALA A 39 -4.71 3.88 18.70
CA ALA A 39 -3.30 3.62 18.94
C ALA A 39 -2.72 2.61 17.93
N ALA A 40 -3.44 1.51 17.68
CA ALA A 40 -3.08 0.54 16.65
C ALA A 40 -3.00 1.18 15.24
N HIS A 41 -4.01 1.95 14.84
CA HIS A 41 -3.98 2.68 13.55
C HIS A 41 -2.77 3.62 13.43
N LYS A 42 -2.46 4.36 14.50
CA LYS A 42 -1.30 5.25 14.50
C LYS A 42 0.00 4.45 14.33
N ARG A 43 0.16 3.31 15.01
CA ARG A 43 1.34 2.46 14.87
C ARG A 43 1.44 1.90 13.44
N THR A 44 0.40 1.23 12.96
CA THR A 44 0.39 0.52 11.67
C THR A 44 0.68 1.44 10.48
N PHE A 45 0.13 2.65 10.47
CA PHE A 45 0.31 3.59 9.36
C PHE A 45 1.44 4.62 9.58
N LYS A 46 2.27 4.47 10.62
CA LYS A 46 3.35 5.42 10.92
C LYS A 46 4.32 5.54 9.73
N ASP A 47 4.89 4.42 9.31
CA ASP A 47 5.90 4.39 8.25
C ASP A 47 5.35 4.88 6.91
N ALA A 48 4.10 4.53 6.58
CA ALA A 48 3.43 4.99 5.37
C ALA A 48 3.23 6.52 5.38
N ARG A 49 2.87 7.10 6.53
CA ARG A 49 2.74 8.57 6.67
C ARG A 49 4.08 9.27 6.56
N GLU A 50 5.13 8.73 7.20
CA GLU A 50 6.48 9.28 7.12
C GLU A 50 7.00 9.24 5.69
N ARG A 51 6.91 8.08 5.01
CA ARG A 51 7.26 7.94 3.58
C ARG A 51 6.48 8.91 2.70
N ARG A 52 5.17 9.02 2.89
CA ARG A 52 4.35 9.99 2.14
C ARG A 52 4.81 11.43 2.38
N ASN A 53 5.16 11.79 3.60
CA ASN A 53 5.65 13.15 3.91
C ASN A 53 7.00 13.41 3.23
N THR A 54 7.92 12.44 3.21
CA THR A 54 9.19 12.58 2.49
C THR A 54 9.00 12.78 0.99
N LEU A 55 8.12 11.99 0.36
CA LEU A 55 7.81 12.11 -1.07
C LEU A 55 7.05 13.39 -1.41
N LYS A 56 6.19 13.86 -0.49
CA LYS A 56 5.46 15.12 -0.67
C LYS A 56 6.40 16.34 -0.56
N ALA A 57 7.45 16.25 0.26
CA ALA A 57 8.43 17.31 0.40
C ALA A 57 9.37 17.42 -0.81
N ASP A 58 9.55 16.34 -1.57
CA ASP A 58 10.41 16.27 -2.75
C ASP A 58 9.64 15.75 -3.97
N GLU A 59 9.04 16.67 -4.72
CA GLU A 59 8.31 16.35 -5.95
C GLU A 59 9.23 15.81 -7.05
N GLU A 60 10.49 16.26 -7.10
CA GLU A 60 11.46 15.80 -8.10
C GLU A 60 11.80 14.32 -7.89
N MET A 61 12.00 13.90 -6.64
CA MET A 61 12.17 12.49 -6.29
C MET A 61 10.98 11.66 -6.77
N THR A 62 9.75 12.15 -6.56
CA THR A 62 8.53 11.46 -7.03
C THR A 62 8.52 11.33 -8.56
N ARG A 63 8.81 12.41 -9.29
CA ARG A 63 8.90 12.39 -10.76
C ARG A 63 9.99 11.44 -11.26
N ARG A 64 11.14 11.39 -10.59
CA ARG A 64 12.26 10.49 -10.93
C ARG A 64 11.87 9.02 -10.76
N ILE A 65 11.16 8.67 -9.68
CA ILE A 65 10.65 7.31 -9.45
C ILE A 65 9.69 6.91 -10.59
N LEU A 66 8.75 7.79 -10.95
CA LEU A 66 7.80 7.55 -12.04
C LEU A 66 8.51 7.38 -13.40
N ARG A 67 9.47 8.26 -13.71
CA ARG A 67 10.25 8.17 -14.95
C ARG A 67 10.99 6.84 -15.06
N LYS A 68 11.68 6.42 -14.00
CA LYS A 68 12.40 5.15 -13.97
C LYS A 68 11.46 3.96 -14.20
N GLY A 69 10.30 3.94 -13.54
CA GLY A 69 9.30 2.88 -13.76
C GLY A 69 8.75 2.87 -15.20
N ALA A 70 8.55 4.05 -15.80
CA ALA A 70 8.12 4.16 -17.19
C ALA A 70 9.20 3.66 -18.17
N GLU A 71 10.48 3.94 -17.92
CA GLU A 71 11.59 3.43 -18.74
C GLU A 71 11.69 1.90 -18.67
N GLU A 72 11.59 1.32 -17.47
CA GLU A 72 11.59 -0.13 -17.26
C GLU A 72 10.40 -0.80 -17.98
N ALA A 73 9.20 -0.24 -17.82
CA ALA A 73 8.00 -0.74 -18.48
C ALA A 73 8.09 -0.61 -20.01
N ALA A 74 8.64 0.49 -20.53
CA ALA A 74 8.82 0.71 -21.96
C ALA A 74 9.79 -0.30 -22.57
N ASN A 75 10.85 -0.70 -21.85
CA ASN A 75 11.78 -1.72 -22.32
C ASN A 75 11.07 -3.08 -22.51
N VAL A 76 10.28 -3.50 -21.52
CA VAL A 76 9.49 -4.74 -21.59
C VAL A 76 8.46 -4.64 -22.73
N ALA A 77 7.72 -3.55 -22.82
CA ALA A 77 6.73 -3.35 -23.88
C ALA A 77 7.34 -3.39 -25.28
N ASN A 78 8.51 -2.75 -25.47
CA ASN A 78 9.22 -2.76 -26.75
C ASN A 78 9.77 -4.15 -27.11
N GLN A 79 10.15 -4.96 -26.13
CA GLN A 79 10.52 -6.36 -26.38
C GLN A 79 9.29 -7.15 -26.86
N THR A 80 8.19 -7.09 -26.11
CA THR A 80 6.95 -7.79 -26.48
C THR A 80 6.43 -7.37 -27.85
N LEU A 81 6.46 -6.07 -28.15
CA LEU A 81 6.05 -5.59 -29.47
C LEU A 81 6.94 -6.13 -30.59
N ARG A 82 8.26 -6.25 -30.39
CA ARG A 82 9.16 -6.85 -31.38
C ARG A 82 8.77 -8.30 -31.68
N GLU A 83 8.56 -9.10 -30.65
CA GLU A 83 8.13 -10.51 -30.79
C GLU A 83 6.80 -10.62 -31.54
N VAL A 84 5.84 -9.75 -31.22
CA VAL A 84 4.55 -9.68 -31.92
C VAL A 84 4.74 -9.34 -33.40
N TYR A 85 5.51 -8.29 -33.71
CA TYR A 85 5.75 -7.84 -35.08
C TYR A 85 6.49 -8.88 -35.93
N GLU A 86 7.47 -9.58 -35.34
CA GLU A 86 8.16 -10.71 -35.98
C GLU A 86 7.18 -11.86 -36.29
N THR A 87 6.29 -12.18 -35.36
CA THR A 87 5.32 -13.28 -35.52
C THR A 87 4.29 -13.00 -36.60
N ILE A 88 3.78 -11.77 -36.68
CA ILE A 88 2.76 -11.38 -37.67
C ILE A 88 3.35 -10.95 -39.02
N GLY A 89 4.68 -10.93 -39.15
CA GLY A 89 5.38 -10.59 -40.39
C GLY A 89 5.30 -9.11 -40.79
N ILE A 90 5.03 -8.20 -39.84
CA ILE A 90 4.96 -6.76 -40.08
C ILE A 90 6.28 -6.12 -39.64
N ILE A 91 6.97 -5.43 -40.56
CA ILE A 91 8.15 -4.62 -40.21
C ILE A 91 7.68 -3.28 -39.64
N ASN A 92 7.78 -3.12 -38.33
CA ASN A 92 7.51 -1.83 -37.68
C ASN A 92 8.62 -0.82 -38.00
N SER A 93 8.38 0.07 -38.96
CA SER A 93 9.31 1.12 -39.39
C SER A 93 9.44 2.29 -38.41
N LEU A 94 8.55 2.39 -37.42
CA LEU A 94 8.49 3.50 -36.45
C LEU A 94 9.33 3.25 -35.19
N ASN A 95 9.78 2.01 -34.95
CA ASN A 95 10.58 1.63 -33.78
C ASN A 95 12.06 1.41 -34.13
N LYS A 96 12.59 2.20 -35.07
CA LYS A 96 14.04 2.26 -35.35
C LYS A 96 14.70 3.12 -34.28
N LYS A 97 15.17 2.49 -33.21
CA LYS A 97 16.27 3.03 -32.40
C LYS A 97 17.59 2.56 -32.99
#